data_AF-A0A8B8I6M0-F1
#
_entry.id   AF-A0A8B8I6M0-F1
#
_cell.length_a   1.000
_cell.length_b   1.000
_cell.length_c   1.000
_cell.angle_alpha   90.00
_cell.angle_beta   90.00
_cell.angle_gamma   90.00
#
_symmetry.space_group_name_H-M   'P 1'
#
loop_
_entity.id
_entity.type
_entity.pdbx_description
1 polymer ?
#
loop_
_entity_poly.entity_id
_entity_poly.type
_entity_poly.pdbx_seq_one_letter_code
_entity_poly.pdbx_strand_id
1 'polypeptide(L)'
;MKSSEYLSSDMLDESLLKSFAPFRLVQMILGSCRVDAKYRFVTSPTTLQRAYSVTCLLVVLICYSTILAHYFARYVAFPHIYYINFVSLFLHYATFACNVIHVRFVNNDSNVKFYIKMQEIDRKLNADHNKIFNDVLFKTNVMSVAATALVSLLLYASALSADAVVTASFAGPLVAQVTSTFEWLNCANLLIYFYIRIRYINAIITNHLRGTADLPVEEYTKNIFPTMKTLRCLASKTHDFKFSDTDVYLQDIFEELLRFQSLYRFQMFLFCFKFFTATLLTFEFILLGLQHDIIKRFEFIVLPTVTAIDLIIIVVICVRCEAFYREIKTTKYLCITVLSLIYSGPLRRKAIKMLKMIKEKPPHFSVYDIWRMDAATMIKMINLVTTLMVTILQFTLL
;
A
#
# COMPACT_ATOMS: atom_id res chain seq x y z
N MET A 1 24.72 22.28 26.17
CA MET A 1 24.89 20.83 25.91
C MET A 1 23.57 20.12 26.14
N LYS A 2 22.81 19.84 25.07
CA LYS A 2 21.61 18.98 25.01
C LYS A 2 21.60 18.39 23.60
N SER A 3 22.33 17.30 23.34
CA SER A 3 22.45 16.79 21.96
C SER A 3 22.84 15.32 21.79
N SER A 4 23.00 14.50 22.84
CA SER A 4 23.34 13.07 22.67
C SER A 4 22.13 12.14 22.80
N GLU A 5 21.18 12.42 23.69
CA GLU A 5 20.02 11.54 23.95
C GLU A 5 19.03 11.47 22.77
N TYR A 6 18.81 12.58 22.08
CA TYR A 6 17.93 12.62 20.89
C TYR A 6 18.50 11.86 19.69
N LEU A 7 19.83 11.72 19.60
CA LEU A 7 20.45 10.99 18.48
C LEU A 7 20.28 9.47 18.60
N SER A 8 20.12 8.91 19.81
CA SER A 8 19.94 7.46 19.98
C SER A 8 18.50 7.00 19.80
N SER A 9 17.51 7.85 20.10
CA SER A 9 16.09 7.53 19.88
C SER A 9 15.76 7.41 18.40
N ASP A 10 16.36 8.26 17.58
CA ASP A 10 16.06 8.44 16.16
C ASP A 10 16.83 7.46 15.25
N MET A 11 17.81 6.75 15.81
CA MET A 11 18.55 5.72 15.10
C MET A 11 17.66 4.50 14.88
N LEU A 12 17.40 4.16 13.62
CA LEU A 12 16.53 3.04 13.30
C LEU A 12 17.19 1.67 13.50
N ASP A 13 16.40 0.71 13.96
CA ASP A 13 16.78 -0.69 14.02
C ASP A 13 17.01 -1.24 12.61
N GLU A 14 18.08 -2.03 12.50
CA GLU A 14 18.52 -2.55 11.21
C GLU A 14 17.49 -3.48 10.58
N SER A 15 16.81 -4.31 11.38
CA SER A 15 15.74 -5.18 10.89
C SER A 15 14.55 -4.40 10.34
N LEU A 16 14.17 -3.31 11.01
CA LEU A 16 13.05 -2.46 10.58
C LEU A 16 13.43 -1.73 9.29
N LEU A 17 14.61 -1.11 9.24
CA LEU A 17 15.10 -0.44 8.04
C LEU A 17 15.25 -1.40 6.85
N LYS A 18 15.76 -2.61 7.10
CA LYS A 18 15.88 -3.66 6.08
C LYS A 18 14.53 -4.05 5.50
N SER A 19 13.48 -4.10 6.33
CA SER A 19 12.14 -4.45 5.86
C SER A 19 11.62 -3.50 4.76
N PHE A 20 11.97 -2.22 4.82
CA PHE A 20 11.56 -1.21 3.83
C PHE A 20 12.54 -1.02 2.66
N ALA A 21 13.74 -1.60 2.75
CA ALA A 21 14.79 -1.44 1.75
C ALA A 21 14.35 -1.78 0.31
N PRO A 22 13.57 -2.84 0.03
CA PRO A 22 13.17 -3.18 -1.33
C PRO A 22 12.41 -2.05 -2.04
N PHE A 23 11.33 -1.52 -1.42
CA PHE A 23 10.59 -0.40 -1.99
C PHE A 23 11.44 0.86 -2.03
N ARG A 24 12.18 1.15 -0.95
CA ARG A 24 13.00 2.36 -0.86
C ARG A 24 14.01 2.44 -2.01
N LEU A 25 14.70 1.34 -2.31
CA LEU A 25 15.71 1.27 -3.38
C LEU A 25 15.08 1.56 -4.74
N VAL A 26 13.98 0.89 -5.06
CA VAL A 26 13.34 1.06 -6.38
C VAL A 26 12.69 2.43 -6.51
N GLN A 27 12.01 2.91 -5.47
CA GLN A 27 11.45 4.27 -5.46
C GLN A 27 12.53 5.36 -5.51
N MET A 28 13.73 5.10 -5.00
CA MET A 28 14.86 6.02 -5.15
C MET A 28 15.31 6.12 -6.61
N ILE A 29 15.43 4.99 -7.31
CA ILE A 29 15.75 4.94 -8.75
C ILE A 29 14.67 5.67 -9.56
N LEU A 30 13.40 5.47 -9.23
CA LEU A 30 12.26 6.09 -9.92
C LEU A 30 12.00 7.56 -9.51
N GLY A 31 12.79 8.12 -8.60
CA GLY A 31 12.60 9.49 -8.14
C GLY A 31 11.39 9.70 -7.22
N SER A 32 10.77 8.66 -6.69
CA SER A 32 9.53 8.69 -5.91
C SER A 32 9.68 8.28 -4.44
N CYS A 33 10.90 8.09 -3.93
CA CYS A 33 11.14 7.67 -2.55
C CYS A 33 10.54 8.62 -1.49
N ARG A 34 9.99 8.09 -0.40
CA ARG A 34 9.38 8.92 0.65
C ARG A 34 10.39 9.58 1.60
N VAL A 35 11.53 8.94 1.81
CA VAL A 35 12.53 9.34 2.80
C VAL A 35 13.94 9.05 2.30
N ASP A 36 14.92 9.87 2.71
CA ASP A 36 16.35 9.52 2.55
C ASP A 36 16.79 8.82 3.83
N ALA A 37 17.39 7.64 3.71
CA ALA A 37 17.82 6.90 4.88
C ALA A 37 19.25 6.38 4.74
N LYS A 38 20.15 6.92 5.57
CA LYS A 38 21.59 6.69 5.56
C LYS A 38 22.07 6.47 6.97
N TYR A 39 22.97 5.50 7.16
CA TYR A 39 23.56 5.19 8.47
C TYR A 39 22.52 5.00 9.58
N ARG A 40 21.39 4.35 9.26
CA ARG A 40 20.23 4.13 10.15
C ARG A 40 19.44 5.39 10.55
N PHE A 41 19.78 6.56 10.04
CA PHE A 41 18.96 7.77 10.20
C PHE A 41 18.01 7.93 9.03
N VAL A 42 16.77 8.32 9.32
CA VAL A 42 15.77 8.69 8.31
C VAL A 42 15.63 10.19 8.30
N THR A 43 15.71 10.78 7.11
CA THR A 43 15.68 12.21 6.88
C THR A 43 14.77 12.54 5.70
N SER A 44 14.32 13.78 5.64
CA SER A 44 13.52 14.28 4.52
C SER A 44 14.35 14.25 3.21
N PRO A 45 13.72 14.04 2.04
CA PRO A 45 14.43 14.01 0.76
C PRO A 45 15.30 15.24 0.54
N THR A 46 16.55 15.02 0.13
CA THR A 46 17.53 16.09 -0.12
C THR A 46 17.14 16.94 -1.34
N THR A 47 17.67 18.16 -1.43
CA THR A 47 17.44 19.05 -2.58
C THR A 47 17.81 18.38 -3.91
N LEU A 48 18.91 17.62 -3.93
CA LEU A 48 19.33 16.87 -5.12
C LEU A 48 18.30 15.79 -5.51
N GLN A 49 17.78 15.05 -4.53
CA GLN A 49 16.72 14.06 -4.80
C GLN A 49 15.45 14.70 -5.33
N ARG A 50 15.08 15.90 -4.85
CA ARG A 50 13.93 16.66 -5.36
C ARG A 50 14.16 17.14 -6.79
N ALA A 51 15.36 17.67 -7.10
CA ALA A 51 15.73 18.06 -8.46
C ALA A 51 15.71 16.86 -9.43
N TYR A 52 16.16 15.69 -8.96
CA TYR A 52 16.05 14.44 -9.71
C TYR A 52 14.59 14.07 -9.99
N SER A 53 13.69 14.15 -9.00
CA SER A 53 12.25 13.93 -9.21
C SER A 53 11.64 14.87 -10.25
N VAL A 54 12.01 16.15 -10.25
CA VAL A 54 11.56 17.13 -11.27
C VAL A 54 12.08 16.73 -12.65
N THR A 55 13.33 16.29 -12.74
CA THR A 55 13.92 15.80 -14.00
C THR A 55 13.16 14.59 -14.52
N CYS A 56 12.83 13.61 -13.66
CA CYS A 56 12.00 12.46 -14.02
C CYS A 56 10.62 12.88 -14.54
N LEU A 57 9.96 13.86 -13.91
CA LEU A 57 8.67 14.37 -14.36
C LEU A 57 8.76 14.95 -15.79
N LEU A 58 9.79 15.75 -16.06
CA LEU A 58 10.01 16.36 -17.38
C LEU A 58 10.33 15.31 -18.46
N VAL A 59 11.20 14.35 -18.16
CA VAL A 59 11.53 13.27 -19.11
C VAL A 59 10.30 12.43 -19.43
N VAL A 60 9.52 12.06 -18.41
CA VAL A 60 8.26 11.33 -18.61
C VAL A 60 7.29 12.17 -19.43
N LEU A 61 7.14 13.47 -19.17
CA LEU A 61 6.27 14.35 -19.96
C LEU A 61 6.64 14.34 -21.45
N ILE A 62 7.94 14.44 -21.77
CA ILE A 62 8.43 14.38 -23.16
C ILE A 62 8.01 13.06 -23.81
N CYS A 63 8.19 11.92 -23.13
CA CYS A 63 7.76 10.62 -23.62
C CYS A 63 6.24 10.52 -23.86
N TYR A 64 5.43 11.14 -23.00
CA TYR A 64 3.98 11.20 -23.20
C TYR A 64 3.62 12.07 -24.41
N SER A 65 4.28 13.22 -24.58
CA SER A 65 4.07 14.11 -25.73
C SER A 65 4.45 13.44 -27.05
N THR A 66 5.55 12.67 -27.10
CA THR A 66 5.95 11.94 -28.32
C THR A 66 4.96 10.83 -28.66
N ILE A 67 4.47 10.08 -27.67
CA ILE A 67 3.41 9.07 -27.85
C ILE A 67 2.14 9.72 -28.38
N LEU A 68 1.73 10.83 -27.78
CA LEU A 68 0.51 11.53 -28.18
C LEU A 68 0.61 12.03 -29.62
N ALA A 69 1.75 12.60 -30.03
CA ALA A 69 1.98 13.03 -31.41
C ALA A 69 1.93 11.86 -32.40
N HIS A 70 2.52 10.71 -32.04
CA HIS A 70 2.45 9.50 -32.85
C HIS A 70 1.00 8.99 -33.00
N TYR A 71 0.23 8.99 -31.91
CA TYR A 71 -1.16 8.59 -31.93
C TYR A 71 -2.10 9.57 -32.65
N PHE A 72 -1.81 10.86 -32.59
CA PHE A 72 -2.52 11.87 -33.38
C PHE A 72 -2.40 11.57 -34.87
N ALA A 73 -1.18 11.33 -35.36
CA ALA A 73 -0.95 11.00 -36.77
C ALA A 73 -1.70 9.73 -37.21
N ARG A 74 -1.86 8.75 -36.30
CA ARG A 74 -2.53 7.48 -36.57
C ARG A 74 -4.06 7.54 -36.50
N TYR A 75 -4.62 8.32 -35.57
CA TYR A 75 -6.07 8.34 -35.31
C TYR A 75 -6.76 9.63 -35.79
N VAL A 76 -6.11 10.41 -36.65
CA VAL A 76 -6.70 11.65 -37.19
C VAL A 76 -8.06 11.42 -37.89
N ALA A 77 -8.23 10.25 -38.52
CA ALA A 77 -9.47 9.84 -39.18
C ALA A 77 -10.57 9.40 -38.20
N PHE A 78 -10.24 9.17 -36.92
CA PHE A 78 -11.15 8.70 -35.88
C PHE A 78 -11.11 9.64 -34.65
N PRO A 79 -11.77 10.81 -34.72
CA PRO A 79 -11.66 11.84 -33.69
C PRO A 79 -12.01 11.35 -32.27
N HIS A 80 -13.05 10.52 -32.14
CA HIS A 80 -13.46 9.97 -30.85
C HIS A 80 -12.36 9.13 -30.18
N ILE A 81 -11.72 8.25 -30.95
CA ILE A 81 -10.66 7.36 -30.46
C ILE A 81 -9.42 8.17 -30.08
N TYR A 82 -9.12 9.22 -30.85
CA TYR A 82 -8.08 10.17 -30.51
C TYR A 82 -8.35 10.86 -29.17
N TYR A 83 -9.55 11.39 -28.95
CA TYR A 83 -9.91 12.06 -27.69
C TYR A 83 -9.86 11.11 -26.49
N ILE A 84 -10.37 9.89 -26.63
CA ILE A 84 -10.29 8.87 -25.56
C ILE A 84 -8.84 8.59 -25.19
N ASN A 85 -7.97 8.40 -26.19
CA ASN A 85 -6.54 8.15 -25.95
C ASN A 85 -5.86 9.38 -25.31
N PHE A 86 -6.15 10.59 -25.78
CA PHE A 86 -5.64 11.84 -25.20
C PHE A 86 -6.02 11.95 -23.71
N VAL A 87 -7.30 11.78 -23.39
CA VAL A 87 -7.80 11.85 -22.01
C VAL A 87 -7.16 10.75 -21.15
N SER A 88 -7.02 9.54 -21.67
CA SER A 88 -6.38 8.41 -20.96
C SER A 88 -4.91 8.69 -20.64
N LEU A 89 -4.13 9.13 -21.63
CA LEU A 89 -2.72 9.49 -21.45
C LEU A 89 -2.56 10.68 -20.49
N PHE A 90 -3.40 11.70 -20.62
CA PHE A 90 -3.40 12.86 -19.72
C PHE A 90 -3.71 12.44 -18.27
N LEU A 91 -4.78 11.66 -18.06
CA LEU A 91 -5.16 11.14 -16.75
C LEU A 91 -4.00 10.34 -16.12
N HIS A 92 -3.34 9.50 -16.92
CA HIS A 92 -2.24 8.69 -16.43
C HIS A 92 -1.04 9.54 -16.02
N TYR A 93 -0.64 10.50 -16.85
CA TYR A 93 0.44 11.43 -16.51
C TYR A 93 0.10 12.31 -15.30
N ALA A 94 -1.11 12.88 -15.26
CA ALA A 94 -1.58 13.71 -14.16
C ALA A 94 -1.57 12.94 -12.82
N THR A 95 -2.01 11.68 -12.84
CA THR A 95 -1.96 10.81 -11.65
C THR A 95 -0.53 10.59 -11.17
N PHE A 96 0.39 10.28 -12.09
CA PHE A 96 1.80 10.11 -11.79
C PHE A 96 2.43 11.39 -11.23
N ALA A 97 2.21 12.53 -11.89
CA ALA A 97 2.75 13.82 -11.48
C ALA A 97 2.25 14.23 -10.09
N CYS A 98 0.93 14.17 -9.86
CA CYS A 98 0.34 14.45 -8.56
C CYS A 98 0.89 13.53 -7.47
N ASN A 99 1.06 12.23 -7.76
CA ASN A 99 1.62 11.28 -6.81
C ASN A 99 3.06 11.63 -6.42
N VAL A 100 3.94 11.86 -7.41
CA VAL A 100 5.35 12.22 -7.17
C VAL A 100 5.45 13.55 -6.42
N ILE A 101 4.68 14.56 -6.83
CA ILE A 101 4.67 15.88 -6.19
C ILE A 101 4.27 15.75 -4.73
N HIS A 102 3.17 15.05 -4.45
CA HIS A 102 2.67 14.88 -3.09
C HIS A 102 3.66 14.10 -2.20
N VAL A 103 4.25 13.02 -2.73
CA VAL A 103 5.22 12.20 -2.00
C VAL A 103 6.52 12.96 -1.70
N ARG A 104 7.03 13.75 -2.65
CA ARG A 104 8.36 14.38 -2.55
C ARG A 104 8.37 15.80 -1.99
N PHE A 105 7.27 16.52 -2.07
CA PHE A 105 7.24 17.95 -1.71
C PHE A 105 6.30 18.26 -0.56
N VAL A 106 5.22 17.50 -0.38
CA VAL A 106 4.18 17.82 0.61
C VAL A 106 4.40 17.09 1.94
N ASN A 107 4.60 15.77 1.90
CA ASN A 107 4.56 14.92 3.11
C ASN A 107 5.93 14.65 3.78
N ASN A 108 6.94 15.49 3.54
CA ASN A 108 8.33 15.20 3.87
C ASN A 108 8.58 14.88 5.35
N ASP A 109 8.31 15.82 6.25
CA ASP A 109 8.62 15.65 7.68
C ASP A 109 7.67 14.65 8.35
N SER A 110 6.43 14.57 7.87
CA SER A 110 5.44 13.61 8.34
C SER A 110 5.84 12.17 8.00
N ASN A 111 6.45 11.94 6.83
CA ASN A 111 7.01 10.63 6.48
C ASN A 111 8.13 10.24 7.45
N VAL A 112 9.07 11.14 7.75
CA VAL A 112 10.17 10.83 8.70
C VAL A 112 9.63 10.46 10.08
N LYS A 113 8.71 11.27 10.62
CA LYS A 113 8.07 11.02 11.92
C LYS A 113 7.36 9.68 11.97
N PHE A 114 6.70 9.28 10.87
CA PHE A 114 6.03 8.00 10.75
C PHE A 114 6.99 6.81 10.95
N TYR A 115 8.15 6.80 10.27
CA TYR A 115 9.14 5.73 10.43
C TYR A 115 9.72 5.65 11.85
N ILE A 116 9.99 6.80 12.47
CA ILE A 116 10.48 6.85 13.87
C ILE A 116 9.41 6.30 14.82
N LYS A 117 8.14 6.65 14.63
CA LYS A 117 7.05 6.18 15.50
C LYS A 117 6.76 4.69 15.34
N MET A 118 6.88 4.12 14.13
CA MET A 118 6.81 2.66 13.96
C MET A 118 7.86 1.94 14.80
N GLN A 119 9.07 2.49 14.89
CA GLN A 119 10.10 1.92 15.75
C GLN A 119 9.79 2.06 17.24
N GLU A 120 9.30 3.22 17.67
CA GLU A 120 8.91 3.42 19.06
C GLU A 120 7.84 2.39 19.49
N ILE A 121 6.89 2.08 18.60
CA ILE A 121 5.89 1.02 18.81
C ILE A 121 6.59 -0.33 18.95
N ASP A 122 7.49 -0.69 18.04
CA ASP A 122 8.19 -1.98 18.07
C ASP A 122 9.03 -2.14 19.35
N ARG A 123 9.70 -1.07 19.82
CA ARG A 123 10.44 -1.04 21.08
C ARG A 123 9.52 -1.24 22.28
N LYS A 124 8.40 -0.50 22.36
CA LYS A 124 7.40 -0.66 23.43
C LYS A 124 6.79 -2.07 23.47
N LEU A 125 6.59 -2.67 22.31
CA LEU A 125 6.05 -4.02 22.17
C LEU A 125 7.11 -5.12 22.41
N ASN A 126 8.35 -4.77 22.76
CA ASN A 126 9.52 -5.68 22.79
C ASN A 126 9.61 -6.59 21.55
N ALA A 127 9.27 -6.02 20.39
CA ALA A 127 9.20 -6.69 19.09
C ALA A 127 10.43 -6.38 18.22
N ASP A 128 11.23 -5.38 18.60
CA ASP A 128 12.45 -4.91 17.95
C ASP A 128 13.52 -6.02 17.80
N HIS A 129 13.72 -6.82 18.85
CA HIS A 129 14.66 -7.96 18.81
C HIS A 129 14.11 -9.17 18.05
N ASN A 130 12.83 -9.15 17.67
CA ASN A 130 12.16 -10.28 17.09
C ASN A 130 12.11 -10.20 15.55
N LYS A 131 13.10 -10.83 14.93
CA LYS A 131 13.28 -10.81 13.47
C LYS A 131 12.03 -11.27 12.69
N ILE A 132 11.20 -12.14 13.27
CA ILE A 132 10.01 -12.71 12.63
C ILE A 132 9.07 -11.61 12.10
N PHE A 133 8.82 -10.55 12.86
CA PHE A 133 7.89 -9.50 12.45
C PHE A 133 8.37 -8.72 11.23
N ASN A 134 9.66 -8.39 11.22
CA ASN A 134 10.28 -7.60 10.16
C ASN A 134 10.64 -8.46 8.94
N ASP A 135 10.91 -9.75 9.14
CA ASP A 135 11.19 -10.72 8.07
C ASP A 135 9.95 -10.99 7.20
N VAL A 136 8.77 -11.07 7.81
CA VAL A 136 7.50 -11.26 7.07
C VAL A 136 7.23 -10.06 6.17
N LEU A 137 7.40 -8.85 6.71
CA LEU A 137 7.25 -7.60 5.96
C LEU A 137 8.30 -7.51 4.85
N PHE A 138 9.57 -7.81 5.15
CA PHE A 138 10.65 -7.84 4.17
C PHE A 138 10.35 -8.80 3.02
N LYS A 139 10.03 -10.07 3.30
CA LYS A 139 9.70 -11.07 2.27
C LYS A 139 8.53 -10.61 1.41
N THR A 140 7.48 -10.05 2.03
CA THR A 140 6.33 -9.53 1.28
C THR A 140 6.72 -8.36 0.39
N ASN A 141 7.56 -7.45 0.88
CA ASN A 141 8.08 -6.32 0.09
C ASN A 141 8.93 -6.80 -1.09
N VAL A 142 9.83 -7.77 -0.88
CA VAL A 142 10.64 -8.36 -1.96
C VAL A 142 9.75 -9.03 -3.00
N MET A 143 8.77 -9.83 -2.60
CA MET A 143 7.85 -10.50 -3.53
C MET A 143 7.04 -9.48 -4.35
N SER A 144 6.50 -8.45 -3.71
CA SER A 144 5.78 -7.37 -4.42
C SER A 144 6.68 -6.67 -5.43
N VAL A 145 7.91 -6.32 -5.03
CA VAL A 145 8.87 -5.64 -5.90
C VAL A 145 9.27 -6.51 -7.09
N ALA A 146 9.60 -7.78 -6.84
CA ALA A 146 10.00 -8.72 -7.88
C ALA A 146 8.86 -9.00 -8.88
N ALA A 147 7.63 -9.19 -8.39
CA ALA A 147 6.46 -9.42 -9.23
C ALA A 147 6.17 -8.21 -10.13
N THR A 148 6.16 -7.00 -9.58
CA THR A 148 5.97 -5.78 -10.39
C THR A 148 7.10 -5.58 -11.39
N ALA A 149 8.36 -5.80 -11.00
CA ALA A 149 9.49 -5.70 -11.90
C ALA A 149 9.38 -6.69 -13.07
N LEU A 150 9.04 -7.95 -12.80
CA LEU A 150 8.83 -8.97 -13.83
C LEU A 150 7.74 -8.59 -14.82
N VAL A 151 6.57 -8.17 -14.32
CA VAL A 151 5.45 -7.75 -15.18
C VAL A 151 5.84 -6.52 -16.02
N SER A 152 6.58 -5.58 -15.44
CA SER A 152 7.05 -4.38 -16.15
C SER A 152 8.03 -4.72 -17.26
N LEU A 153 8.93 -5.68 -17.02
CA LEU A 153 9.87 -6.17 -18.04
C LEU A 153 9.12 -6.87 -19.19
N LEU A 154 8.10 -7.67 -18.88
CA LEU A 154 7.26 -8.32 -19.90
C LEU A 154 6.47 -7.30 -20.73
N LEU A 155 5.94 -6.25 -20.09
CA LEU A 155 5.28 -5.13 -20.78
C LEU A 155 6.25 -4.34 -21.67
N TYR A 156 7.47 -4.11 -21.22
CA TYR A 156 8.47 -3.46 -22.07
C TYR A 156 8.90 -4.36 -23.23
N ALA A 157 9.04 -5.66 -23.00
CA ALA A 157 9.37 -6.64 -24.04
C ALA A 157 8.28 -6.70 -25.12
N SER A 158 7.00 -6.57 -24.77
CA SER A 158 5.93 -6.49 -25.77
C SER A 158 6.03 -5.23 -26.63
N ALA A 159 6.54 -4.12 -26.08
CA ALA A 159 6.80 -2.87 -26.82
C ALA A 159 7.93 -3.01 -27.84
N LEU A 160 8.83 -3.99 -27.72
CA LEU A 160 9.87 -4.27 -28.72
C LEU A 160 9.28 -4.77 -30.05
N SER A 161 8.04 -5.26 -30.04
CA SER A 161 7.32 -5.63 -31.27
C SER A 161 6.72 -4.43 -32.02
N ALA A 162 6.81 -3.23 -31.45
CA ALA A 162 6.33 -1.99 -32.05
C ALA A 162 7.46 -1.21 -32.75
N ASP A 163 7.11 -0.09 -33.36
CA ASP A 163 8.05 0.81 -34.03
C ASP A 163 9.03 1.44 -33.01
N ALA A 164 10.28 1.68 -33.41
CA ALA A 164 11.35 2.14 -32.51
C ALA A 164 11.00 3.41 -31.71
N VAL A 165 10.27 4.36 -32.33
CA VAL A 165 9.79 5.58 -31.66
C VAL A 165 8.77 5.26 -30.56
N VAL A 166 7.87 4.32 -30.81
CA VAL A 166 6.86 3.87 -29.84
C VAL A 166 7.55 3.13 -28.70
N THR A 167 8.47 2.23 -29.00
CA THR A 167 9.26 1.49 -27.99
C THR A 167 10.04 2.43 -27.08
N ALA A 168 10.78 3.38 -27.64
CA ALA A 168 11.57 4.34 -26.87
C ALA A 168 10.68 5.23 -26.01
N SER A 169 9.57 5.72 -26.58
CA SER A 169 8.66 6.61 -25.86
C SER A 169 7.83 5.87 -24.80
N PHE A 170 7.55 4.57 -24.97
CA PHE A 170 6.79 3.77 -24.01
C PHE A 170 7.49 3.62 -22.65
N ALA A 171 8.81 3.84 -22.58
CA ALA A 171 9.53 3.88 -21.33
C ALA A 171 8.94 4.91 -20.33
N GLY A 172 8.46 6.06 -20.80
CA GLY A 172 7.85 7.09 -19.96
C GLY A 172 6.56 6.62 -19.27
N PRO A 173 5.52 6.21 -20.01
CA PRO A 173 4.31 5.65 -19.42
C PRO A 173 4.55 4.42 -18.56
N LEU A 174 5.51 3.56 -18.92
CA LEU A 174 5.88 2.42 -18.09
C LEU A 174 6.45 2.88 -16.75
N VAL A 175 7.40 3.81 -16.73
CA VAL A 175 7.95 4.40 -15.49
C VAL A 175 6.85 5.05 -14.66
N ALA A 176 5.91 5.75 -15.28
CA ALA A 176 4.78 6.37 -14.60
C ALA A 176 3.85 5.34 -13.93
N GLN A 177 3.50 4.26 -14.65
CA GLN A 177 2.70 3.16 -14.12
C GLN A 177 3.42 2.49 -12.95
N VAL A 178 4.66 2.09 -13.15
CA VAL A 178 5.48 1.37 -12.17
C VAL A 178 5.67 2.18 -10.90
N THR A 179 5.94 3.48 -11.03
CA THR A 179 6.07 4.38 -9.89
C THR A 179 4.80 4.44 -9.06
N SER A 180 3.64 4.55 -9.72
CA SER A 180 2.35 4.61 -9.05
C SER A 180 1.99 3.26 -8.39
N THR A 181 2.21 2.15 -9.11
CA THR A 181 2.02 0.80 -8.59
C THR A 181 2.85 0.52 -7.34
N PHE A 182 4.14 0.89 -7.33
CA PHE A 182 4.96 0.72 -6.13
C PHE A 182 4.47 1.52 -4.95
N GLU A 183 3.93 2.71 -5.18
CA GLU A 183 3.40 3.53 -4.10
C GLU A 183 2.15 2.90 -3.46
N TRP A 184 1.23 2.37 -4.27
CA TRP A 184 0.04 1.69 -3.78
C TRP A 184 0.35 0.34 -3.14
N LEU A 185 1.31 -0.42 -3.68
CA LEU A 185 1.76 -1.67 -3.06
C LEU A 185 2.51 -1.43 -1.75
N ASN A 186 3.30 -0.35 -1.65
CA ASN A 186 3.95 0.03 -0.41
C ASN A 186 2.90 0.41 0.66
N CYS A 187 1.88 1.19 0.30
CA CYS A 187 0.72 1.45 1.15
C CYS A 187 0.08 0.14 1.64
N ALA A 188 -0.20 -0.77 0.71
CA ALA A 188 -0.81 -2.05 1.02
C ALA A 188 0.09 -2.88 1.96
N ASN A 189 1.41 -2.89 1.75
CA ASN A 189 2.33 -3.72 2.53
C ASN A 189 2.54 -3.11 3.93
N LEU A 190 2.48 -1.79 4.09
CA LEU A 190 2.50 -1.14 5.40
C LEU A 190 1.29 -1.52 6.27
N LEU A 191 0.14 -1.86 5.70
CA LEU A 191 -0.97 -2.41 6.48
C LEU A 191 -0.63 -3.75 7.16
N ILE A 192 0.29 -4.53 6.59
CA ILE A 192 0.75 -5.79 7.19
C ILE A 192 1.51 -5.52 8.49
N TYR A 193 2.25 -4.42 8.57
CA TYR A 193 2.90 -4.01 9.81
C TYR A 193 1.87 -3.89 10.94
N PHE A 194 0.81 -3.09 10.76
CA PHE A 194 -0.22 -2.90 11.77
C PHE A 194 -1.00 -4.19 12.08
N TYR A 195 -1.35 -4.95 11.04
CA TYR A 195 -2.03 -6.25 11.17
C TYR A 195 -1.27 -7.21 12.10
N ILE A 196 0.04 -7.36 11.88
CA ILE A 196 0.88 -8.27 12.67
C ILE A 196 0.96 -7.84 14.14
N ARG A 197 1.10 -6.53 14.41
CA ARG A 197 1.21 -6.01 15.79
C ARG A 197 -0.10 -6.13 16.57
N ILE A 198 -1.26 -5.85 15.95
CA ILE A 198 -2.56 -6.11 16.59
C ILE A 198 -2.76 -7.60 16.86
N ARG A 199 -2.41 -8.45 15.88
CA ARG A 199 -2.50 -9.91 16.05
C ARG A 199 -1.61 -10.41 17.17
N TYR A 200 -0.46 -9.77 17.40
CA TYR A 200 0.39 -10.07 18.54
C TYR A 200 -0.23 -9.66 19.88
N ILE A 201 -0.88 -8.48 19.97
CA ILE A 201 -1.69 -8.11 21.14
C ILE A 201 -2.80 -9.14 21.39
N ASN A 202 -3.49 -9.59 20.35
CA ASN A 202 -4.49 -10.65 20.45
C ASN A 202 -3.89 -11.95 21.01
N ALA A 203 -2.66 -12.30 20.63
CA ALA A 203 -1.96 -13.46 21.16
C ALA A 203 -1.64 -13.33 22.66
N ILE A 204 -1.22 -12.14 23.13
CA ILE A 204 -0.97 -11.85 24.56
C ILE A 204 -2.24 -12.08 25.38
N ILE A 205 -3.38 -11.51 24.95
CA ILE A 205 -4.67 -11.67 25.66
C ILE A 205 -5.12 -13.13 25.62
N THR A 206 -4.95 -13.81 24.47
CA THR A 206 -5.37 -15.21 24.31
C THR A 206 -4.59 -16.14 25.22
N ASN A 207 -3.28 -15.93 25.39
CA ASN A 207 -2.46 -16.71 26.31
C ASN A 207 -2.93 -16.57 27.76
N HIS A 208 -3.36 -15.37 28.16
CA HIS A 208 -3.94 -15.17 29.49
C HIS A 208 -5.27 -15.92 29.67
N LEU A 209 -6.12 -15.94 28.65
CA LEU A 209 -7.44 -16.57 28.71
C LEU A 209 -7.41 -18.09 28.59
N ARG A 210 -6.55 -18.64 27.75
CA ARG A 210 -6.52 -20.07 27.39
C ARG A 210 -5.32 -20.83 27.98
N GLY A 211 -4.40 -20.12 28.64
CA GLY A 211 -3.12 -20.67 29.06
C GLY A 211 -2.17 -20.90 27.88
N THR A 212 -1.04 -21.53 28.19
CA THR A 212 0.07 -21.82 27.25
C THR A 212 0.44 -23.30 27.20
N ALA A 213 -0.31 -24.17 27.91
CA ALA A 213 0.00 -25.59 28.04
C ALA A 213 -0.10 -26.36 26.70
N ASP A 214 -0.86 -25.84 25.73
CA ASP A 214 -1.04 -26.39 24.38
C ASP A 214 0.05 -25.96 23.38
N LEU A 215 0.99 -25.12 23.79
CA LEU A 215 2.01 -24.56 22.89
C LEU A 215 3.25 -25.49 22.85
N PRO A 216 3.59 -26.08 21.69
CA PRO A 216 4.82 -26.85 21.55
C PRO A 216 6.03 -25.94 21.76
N VAL A 217 7.08 -26.50 22.37
CA VAL A 217 8.23 -25.74 22.87
C VAL A 217 9.10 -25.14 21.75
N GLU A 218 9.11 -25.68 20.52
CA GLU A 218 10.26 -25.39 19.64
C GLU A 218 10.10 -25.34 18.11
N GLU A 219 8.92 -25.39 17.50
CA GLU A 219 8.85 -25.26 16.03
C GLU A 219 8.51 -23.85 15.57
N TYR A 220 9.56 -23.04 15.38
CA TYR A 220 9.52 -21.87 14.51
C TYR A 220 9.32 -22.34 13.06
N THR A 221 8.07 -22.56 12.68
CA THR A 221 7.70 -22.86 11.30
C THR A 221 8.18 -21.74 10.38
N LYS A 222 8.92 -22.09 9.33
CA LYS A 222 9.38 -21.18 8.24
C LYS A 222 8.23 -20.65 7.37
N ASN A 223 7.04 -20.48 7.94
CA ASN A 223 5.89 -19.99 7.21
C ASN A 223 6.10 -18.51 6.83
N ILE A 224 5.64 -18.14 5.63
CA ILE A 224 5.75 -16.77 5.13
C ILE A 224 4.98 -15.78 6.03
N PHE A 225 3.87 -16.22 6.63
CA PHE A 225 3.07 -15.45 7.58
C PHE A 225 3.01 -16.12 8.96
N PRO A 226 3.11 -15.34 10.05
CA PRO A 226 3.10 -15.88 11.40
C PRO A 226 1.69 -16.34 11.77
N THR A 227 1.54 -17.62 12.10
CA THR A 227 0.27 -18.16 12.58
C THR A 227 -0.04 -17.63 13.97
N MET A 228 -1.32 -17.66 14.38
CA MET A 228 -1.68 -17.29 15.76
C MET A 228 -0.96 -18.16 16.79
N LYS A 229 -0.70 -19.45 16.48
CA LYS A 229 0.08 -20.36 17.34
C LYS A 229 1.53 -19.88 17.52
N THR A 230 2.18 -19.47 16.43
CA THR A 230 3.54 -18.92 16.46
C THR A 230 3.60 -17.64 17.31
N LEU A 231 2.64 -16.73 17.12
CA LEU A 231 2.56 -15.48 17.88
C LEU A 231 2.26 -15.71 19.36
N ARG A 232 1.42 -16.70 19.70
CA ARG A 232 1.16 -17.11 21.08
C ARG A 232 2.43 -17.64 21.76
N CYS A 233 3.20 -18.51 21.11
CA CYS A 233 4.48 -19.00 21.63
C CYS A 233 5.49 -17.86 21.85
N LEU A 234 5.49 -16.87 20.95
CA LEU A 234 6.36 -15.70 21.06
C LEU A 234 5.94 -14.78 22.22
N ALA A 235 4.64 -14.51 22.32
CA ALA A 235 4.05 -13.68 23.37
C ALA A 235 4.27 -14.30 24.76
N SER A 236 4.14 -15.63 24.91
CA SER A 236 4.32 -16.29 26.21
C SER A 236 5.74 -16.16 26.78
N LYS A 237 6.75 -15.98 25.92
CA LYS A 237 8.15 -15.80 26.35
C LYS A 237 8.49 -14.37 26.78
N THR A 238 7.67 -13.40 26.39
CA THR A 238 8.03 -11.97 26.43
C THR A 238 7.01 -11.11 27.18
N HIS A 239 5.76 -11.56 27.27
CA HIS A 239 4.65 -10.78 27.76
C HIS A 239 3.68 -11.62 28.60
N ASP A 240 3.21 -11.04 29.69
CA ASP A 240 2.00 -11.46 30.40
C ASP A 240 0.98 -10.33 30.33
N PHE A 241 -0.25 -10.62 29.93
CA PHE A 241 -1.33 -9.64 29.85
C PHE A 241 -1.54 -8.85 31.15
N LYS A 242 -1.27 -9.46 32.32
CA LYS A 242 -1.39 -8.82 33.62
C LYS A 242 -0.45 -7.63 33.78
N PHE A 243 0.80 -7.80 33.36
CA PHE A 243 1.87 -6.83 33.58
C PHE A 243 2.17 -5.98 32.34
N SER A 244 1.82 -6.47 31.14
CA SER A 244 2.13 -5.78 29.88
C SER A 244 1.15 -4.64 29.60
N ASP A 245 1.64 -3.50 29.13
CA ASP A 245 0.83 -2.30 28.84
C ASP A 245 0.09 -2.39 27.49
N THR A 246 -0.63 -3.49 27.29
CA THR A 246 -1.36 -3.80 26.04
C THR A 246 -2.40 -2.75 25.64
N ASP A 247 -2.96 -2.00 26.59
CA ASP A 247 -3.83 -0.87 26.31
C ASP A 247 -3.05 0.33 25.75
N VAL A 248 -1.84 0.60 26.25
CA VAL A 248 -0.96 1.64 25.72
C VAL A 248 -0.49 1.26 24.32
N TYR A 249 -0.07 0.00 24.12
CA TYR A 249 0.38 -0.49 22.81
C TYR A 249 -0.74 -0.38 21.76
N LEU A 250 -1.96 -0.76 22.12
CA LEU A 250 -3.11 -0.66 21.22
C LEU A 250 -3.43 0.80 20.87
N GLN A 251 -3.35 1.70 21.86
CA GLN A 251 -3.54 3.13 21.66
C GLN A 251 -2.52 3.70 20.66
N ASP A 252 -1.23 3.44 20.89
CA ASP A 252 -0.15 3.91 20.02
C ASP A 252 -0.32 3.40 18.58
N ILE A 253 -0.69 2.13 18.40
CA ILE A 253 -0.97 1.55 17.08
C ILE A 253 -2.14 2.26 16.38
N PHE A 254 -3.22 2.59 17.11
CA PHE A 254 -4.37 3.26 16.51
C PHE A 254 -4.08 4.72 16.16
N GLU A 255 -3.35 5.44 17.01
CA GLU A 255 -2.91 6.80 16.72
C GLU A 255 -1.99 6.83 15.49
N GLU A 256 -1.08 5.87 15.38
CA GLU A 256 -0.17 5.79 14.23
C GLU A 256 -0.88 5.33 12.95
N LEU A 257 -1.93 4.51 13.06
CA LEU A 257 -2.80 4.19 11.91
C LEU A 257 -3.50 5.45 11.37
N LEU A 258 -3.97 6.35 12.23
CA LEU A 258 -4.57 7.61 11.79
C LEU A 258 -3.55 8.50 11.07
N ARG A 259 -2.29 8.51 11.54
CA ARG A 259 -1.19 9.19 10.83
C ARG A 259 -0.91 8.54 9.48
N PHE A 260 -0.80 7.22 9.43
CA PHE A 260 -0.68 6.46 8.18
C PHE A 260 -1.80 6.79 7.18
N GLN A 261 -3.06 6.81 7.64
CA GLN A 261 -4.19 7.19 6.81
C GLN A 261 -4.04 8.61 6.26
N SER A 262 -3.63 9.57 7.09
CA SER A 262 -3.41 10.95 6.62
C SER A 262 -2.28 11.07 5.59
N LEU A 263 -1.26 10.20 5.66
CA LEU A 263 -0.14 10.15 4.71
C LEU A 263 -0.47 9.53 3.35
N TYR A 264 -1.46 8.63 3.31
CA TYR A 264 -1.80 7.83 2.13
C TYR A 264 -3.19 8.11 1.54
N ARG A 265 -4.06 8.87 2.23
CA ARG A 265 -5.42 9.19 1.75
C ARG A 265 -5.43 9.82 0.36
N PHE A 266 -4.47 10.68 0.03
CA PHE A 266 -4.39 11.31 -1.28
C PHE A 266 -4.03 10.31 -2.38
N GLN A 267 -3.01 9.48 -2.14
CA GLN A 267 -2.57 8.46 -3.10
C GLN A 267 -3.66 7.42 -3.34
N MET A 268 -4.41 7.05 -2.30
CA MET A 268 -5.54 6.14 -2.40
C MET A 268 -6.73 6.77 -3.13
N PHE A 269 -6.98 8.07 -2.93
CA PHE A 269 -7.98 8.81 -3.71
C PHE A 269 -7.63 8.83 -5.19
N LEU A 270 -6.39 9.21 -5.52
CA LEU A 270 -5.88 9.22 -6.89
C LEU A 270 -5.96 7.84 -7.54
N PHE A 271 -5.61 6.78 -6.81
CA PHE A 271 -5.73 5.41 -7.28
C PHE A 271 -7.17 5.05 -7.66
N CYS A 272 -8.13 5.25 -6.75
CA CYS A 272 -9.52 4.92 -7.00
C CYS A 272 -10.09 5.70 -8.20
N PHE A 273 -9.76 7.00 -8.29
CA PHE A 273 -10.17 7.84 -9.41
C PHE A 273 -9.57 7.35 -10.74
N LYS A 274 -8.25 7.11 -10.78
CA LYS A 274 -7.58 6.56 -11.95
C LYS A 274 -8.16 5.21 -12.34
N PHE A 275 -8.31 4.27 -11.40
CA PHE A 275 -8.84 2.94 -11.66
C PHE A 275 -10.21 3.00 -12.33
N PHE A 276 -11.13 3.79 -11.76
CA PHE A 276 -12.47 3.93 -12.30
C PHE A 276 -12.46 4.50 -13.72
N THR A 277 -11.84 5.67 -13.91
CA THR A 277 -11.87 6.36 -15.20
C THR A 277 -11.04 5.64 -16.26
N ALA A 278 -9.84 5.15 -15.93
CA ALA A 278 -8.97 4.46 -16.88
C ALA A 278 -9.56 3.12 -17.35
N THR A 279 -10.26 2.40 -16.47
CA THR A 279 -10.92 1.13 -16.84
C THR A 279 -12.04 1.37 -17.86
N LEU A 280 -12.85 2.42 -17.67
CA LEU A 280 -13.91 2.78 -18.62
C LEU A 280 -13.34 3.26 -19.95
N LEU A 281 -12.36 4.18 -19.93
CA LEU A 281 -11.70 4.67 -21.14
C LEU A 281 -11.01 3.54 -21.91
N THR A 282 -10.39 2.60 -21.21
CA THR A 282 -9.74 1.43 -21.84
C THR A 282 -10.77 0.52 -22.49
N PHE A 283 -11.90 0.27 -21.83
CA PHE A 283 -12.96 -0.53 -22.40
C PHE A 283 -13.54 0.10 -23.67
N GLU A 284 -13.86 1.39 -23.61
CA GLU A 284 -14.39 2.13 -24.76
C GLU A 284 -13.38 2.20 -25.92
N PHE A 285 -12.11 2.42 -25.62
CA PHE A 285 -11.04 2.39 -26.61
C PHE A 285 -10.92 1.02 -27.30
N ILE A 286 -10.96 -0.07 -26.53
CA ILE A 286 -10.90 -1.43 -27.08
C ILE A 286 -12.13 -1.72 -27.94
N LEU A 287 -13.33 -1.33 -27.48
CA LEU A 287 -14.58 -1.55 -28.20
C LEU A 287 -14.58 -0.84 -29.55
N LEU A 288 -14.33 0.47 -29.56
CA LEU A 288 -14.28 1.27 -30.78
C LEU A 288 -13.13 0.85 -31.69
N GLY A 289 -11.99 0.51 -31.10
CA GLY A 289 -10.82 0.09 -31.86
C GLY A 289 -11.00 -1.28 -32.54
N LEU A 290 -11.78 -2.19 -31.94
CA LEU A 290 -12.17 -3.45 -32.57
C LEU A 290 -13.19 -3.24 -33.69
N GLN A 291 -14.18 -2.34 -33.50
CA GLN A 291 -15.18 -2.03 -34.54
C GLN A 291 -14.56 -1.47 -35.82
N HIS A 292 -13.49 -0.68 -35.69
CA HIS A 292 -12.80 -0.06 -36.82
C HIS A 292 -11.56 -0.83 -37.28
N ASP A 293 -11.25 -1.99 -36.66
CA ASP A 293 -10.06 -2.82 -36.92
C ASP A 293 -8.72 -2.05 -36.90
N ILE A 294 -8.57 -1.13 -35.94
CA ILE A 294 -7.39 -0.25 -35.85
C ILE A 294 -6.42 -0.62 -34.72
N ILE A 295 -6.76 -1.58 -33.86
CA ILE A 295 -5.95 -1.96 -32.69
C ILE A 295 -4.76 -2.82 -33.12
N LYS A 296 -3.56 -2.42 -32.71
CA LYS A 296 -2.34 -3.23 -32.91
C LYS A 296 -2.17 -4.25 -31.77
N ARG A 297 -1.44 -5.33 -32.05
CA ARG A 297 -1.09 -6.38 -31.06
C ARG A 297 -0.52 -5.82 -29.74
N PHE A 298 0.33 -4.79 -29.84
CA PHE A 298 0.91 -4.12 -28.68
C PHE A 298 -0.15 -3.52 -27.74
N GLU A 299 -1.10 -2.75 -28.29
CA GLU A 299 -2.21 -2.13 -27.53
C GLU A 299 -3.11 -3.19 -26.88
N PHE A 300 -3.39 -4.26 -27.63
CA PHE A 300 -4.19 -5.38 -27.17
C PHE A 300 -3.56 -6.12 -25.97
N ILE A 301 -2.23 -6.08 -25.82
CA ILE A 301 -1.53 -6.67 -24.68
C ILE A 301 -1.43 -5.67 -23.53
N VAL A 302 -0.99 -4.44 -23.80
CA VAL A 302 -0.68 -3.45 -22.75
C VAL A 302 -1.93 -2.99 -22.00
N LEU A 303 -2.99 -2.62 -22.71
CA LEU A 303 -4.15 -2.00 -22.09
C LEU A 303 -4.88 -2.95 -21.12
N PRO A 304 -5.18 -4.22 -21.49
CA PRO A 304 -5.79 -5.16 -20.55
C PRO A 304 -4.86 -5.51 -19.40
N THR A 305 -3.55 -5.64 -19.65
CA THR A 305 -2.57 -5.98 -18.60
C THR A 305 -2.49 -4.87 -17.55
N VAL A 306 -2.44 -3.60 -17.95
CA VAL A 306 -2.42 -2.46 -17.01
C VAL A 306 -3.72 -2.43 -16.18
N THR A 307 -4.86 -2.63 -16.83
CA THR A 307 -6.16 -2.67 -16.14
C THR A 307 -6.23 -3.83 -15.14
N ALA A 308 -5.71 -5.00 -15.52
CA ALA A 308 -5.62 -6.17 -14.64
C ALA A 308 -4.70 -5.93 -13.44
N ILE A 309 -3.57 -5.25 -13.62
CA ILE A 309 -2.69 -4.85 -12.51
C ILE A 309 -3.44 -3.95 -11.53
N ASP A 310 -4.12 -2.91 -12.02
CA ASP A 310 -4.86 -1.99 -11.16
C ASP A 310 -6.00 -2.73 -10.41
N LEU A 311 -6.68 -3.67 -11.07
CA LEU A 311 -7.67 -4.55 -10.43
C LEU A 311 -7.05 -5.45 -9.33
N ILE A 312 -5.88 -6.03 -9.59
CA ILE A 312 -5.18 -6.84 -8.57
C ILE A 312 -4.80 -5.98 -7.37
N ILE A 313 -4.32 -4.75 -7.59
CA ILE A 313 -3.92 -3.83 -6.51
C ILE A 313 -5.11 -3.48 -5.62
N ILE A 314 -6.28 -3.14 -6.19
CA ILE A 314 -7.46 -2.83 -5.38
C ILE A 314 -7.90 -4.04 -4.56
N VAL A 315 -7.84 -5.25 -5.12
CA VAL A 315 -8.13 -6.49 -4.40
C VAL A 315 -7.15 -6.68 -3.24
N VAL A 316 -5.83 -6.55 -3.48
CA VAL A 316 -4.81 -6.71 -2.43
C VAL A 316 -5.01 -5.70 -1.30
N ILE A 317 -5.28 -4.43 -1.61
CA ILE A 317 -5.51 -3.39 -0.60
C ILE A 317 -6.75 -3.71 0.23
N CYS A 318 -7.88 -4.01 -0.42
CA CYS A 318 -9.14 -4.29 0.26
C CYS A 318 -9.08 -5.55 1.12
N VAL A 319 -8.43 -6.63 0.63
CA VAL A 319 -8.23 -7.87 1.41
C VAL A 319 -7.40 -7.61 2.65
N ARG A 320 -6.36 -6.78 2.56
CA ARG A 320 -5.50 -6.45 3.71
C ARG A 320 -6.18 -5.54 4.71
N CYS A 321 -6.95 -4.56 4.24
CA CYS A 321 -7.82 -3.77 5.11
C CYS A 321 -8.82 -4.68 5.85
N GLU A 322 -9.50 -5.59 5.15
CA GLU A 322 -10.44 -6.56 5.76
C GLU A 322 -9.75 -7.47 6.78
N ALA A 323 -8.57 -8.01 6.46
CA ALA A 323 -7.78 -8.81 7.40
C ALA A 323 -7.42 -8.03 8.66
N PHE A 324 -7.02 -6.76 8.51
CA PHE A 324 -6.76 -5.85 9.63
C PHE A 324 -8.00 -5.60 10.49
N TYR A 325 -9.16 -5.31 9.89
CA TYR A 325 -10.42 -5.12 10.62
C TYR A 325 -10.85 -6.36 11.39
N ARG A 326 -10.63 -7.56 10.82
CA ARG A 326 -10.94 -8.82 11.50
C ARG A 326 -10.11 -8.98 12.77
N GLU A 327 -8.84 -8.60 12.76
CA GLU A 327 -8.02 -8.65 13.98
C GLU A 327 -8.51 -7.67 15.05
N ILE A 328 -8.95 -6.47 14.67
CA ILE A 328 -9.57 -5.52 15.62
C ILE A 328 -10.86 -6.09 16.22
N LYS A 329 -11.70 -6.74 15.40
CA LYS A 329 -12.91 -7.43 15.88
C LYS A 329 -12.56 -8.55 16.86
N THR A 330 -11.48 -9.30 16.61
CA THR A 330 -10.94 -10.29 17.55
C THR A 330 -10.47 -9.64 18.84
N THR A 331 -9.75 -8.51 18.80
CA THR A 331 -9.35 -7.76 20.01
C THR A 331 -10.56 -7.37 20.84
N LYS A 332 -11.62 -6.86 20.18
CA LYS A 332 -12.88 -6.51 20.83
C LYS A 332 -13.52 -7.72 21.52
N TYR A 333 -13.59 -8.86 20.83
CA TYR A 333 -14.15 -10.09 21.39
C TYR A 333 -13.33 -10.56 22.61
N LEU A 334 -12.01 -10.60 22.50
CA LEU A 334 -11.13 -10.99 23.59
C LEU A 334 -11.29 -10.08 24.82
N CYS A 335 -11.42 -8.76 24.62
CA CYS A 335 -11.69 -7.82 25.70
C CYS A 335 -13.05 -8.11 26.39
N ILE A 336 -14.08 -8.45 25.62
CA ILE A 336 -15.39 -8.83 26.17
C ILE A 336 -15.28 -10.14 26.96
N THR A 337 -14.52 -11.13 26.48
CA THR A 337 -14.28 -12.38 27.21
C THR A 337 -13.54 -12.15 28.53
N VAL A 338 -12.52 -11.28 28.54
CA VAL A 338 -11.85 -10.88 29.79
C VAL A 338 -12.85 -10.25 30.75
N LEU A 339 -13.73 -9.37 30.26
CA LEU A 339 -14.76 -8.70 31.07
C LEU A 339 -15.80 -9.66 31.64
N SER A 340 -16.12 -10.76 30.95
CA SER A 340 -17.05 -11.77 31.45
C SER A 340 -16.43 -12.68 32.52
N LEU A 341 -15.12 -12.89 32.49
CA LEU A 341 -14.42 -13.77 33.42
C LEU A 341 -13.89 -13.02 34.66
N ILE A 342 -13.57 -11.73 34.52
CA ILE A 342 -12.96 -10.91 35.57
C ILE A 342 -13.92 -9.79 35.98
N TYR A 343 -14.52 -9.92 37.16
CA TYR A 343 -15.54 -9.00 37.68
C TYR A 343 -15.01 -7.69 38.28
N SER A 344 -13.75 -7.65 38.75
CA SER A 344 -13.13 -6.44 39.33
C SER A 344 -11.61 -6.42 39.16
N GLY A 345 -10.99 -5.27 39.44
CA GLY A 345 -9.53 -5.13 39.47
C GLY A 345 -8.88 -4.46 38.24
N PRO A 346 -7.53 -4.38 38.21
CA PRO A 346 -6.78 -3.66 37.19
C PRO A 346 -6.94 -4.24 35.79
N LEU A 347 -7.02 -5.56 35.66
CA LEU A 347 -7.25 -6.26 34.39
C LEU A 347 -8.59 -5.89 33.75
N ARG A 348 -9.65 -5.79 34.57
CA ARG A 348 -10.97 -5.34 34.11
C ARG A 348 -10.91 -3.91 33.59
N ARG A 349 -10.26 -2.99 34.32
CA ARG A 349 -10.08 -1.60 33.89
C ARG A 349 -9.32 -1.50 32.56
N LYS A 350 -8.24 -2.29 32.41
CA LYS A 350 -7.46 -2.39 31.17
C LYS A 350 -8.32 -2.85 29.99
N ALA A 351 -9.08 -3.93 30.15
CA ALA A 351 -9.99 -4.43 29.11
C ALA A 351 -11.12 -3.43 28.76
N ILE A 352 -11.66 -2.70 29.76
CA ILE A 352 -12.64 -1.62 29.50
C ILE A 352 -12.00 -0.51 28.67
N LYS A 353 -10.79 -0.06 29.00
CA LYS A 353 -10.09 0.99 28.25
C LYS A 353 -9.85 0.57 26.80
N MET A 354 -9.34 -0.65 26.58
CA MET A 354 -9.16 -1.22 25.23
C MET A 354 -10.48 -1.29 24.44
N LEU A 355 -11.54 -1.78 25.08
CA LEU A 355 -12.87 -1.88 24.46
C LEU A 355 -13.45 -0.50 24.13
N LYS A 356 -13.27 0.48 25.03
CA LYS A 356 -13.70 1.87 24.85
C LYS A 356 -13.02 2.49 23.63
N MET A 357 -11.70 2.34 23.49
CA MET A 357 -10.95 2.82 22.32
C MET A 357 -11.50 2.25 21.01
N ILE A 358 -11.75 0.94 20.96
CA ILE A 358 -12.28 0.27 19.75
C ILE A 358 -13.71 0.74 19.42
N LYS A 359 -14.54 1.01 20.43
CA LYS A 359 -15.95 1.43 20.23
C LYS A 359 -16.09 2.90 19.87
N GLU A 360 -15.36 3.79 20.52
CA GLU A 360 -15.48 5.23 20.33
C GLU A 360 -14.83 5.72 19.04
N LYS A 361 -13.69 5.13 18.68
CA LYS A 361 -12.96 5.45 17.45
C LYS A 361 -12.55 4.16 16.74
N PRO A 362 -13.48 3.47 16.06
CA PRO A 362 -13.15 2.24 15.33
C PRO A 362 -12.07 2.55 14.30
N PRO A 363 -10.89 1.91 14.36
CA PRO A 363 -9.81 2.19 13.43
C PRO A 363 -10.25 1.73 12.05
N HIS A 364 -10.29 2.66 11.10
CA HIS A 364 -10.62 2.34 9.72
C HIS A 364 -9.83 3.19 8.74
N PHE A 365 -9.41 2.55 7.65
CA PHE A 365 -8.76 3.24 6.54
C PHE A 365 -9.83 3.97 5.72
N SER A 366 -10.07 5.22 6.08
CA SER A 366 -10.96 6.14 5.35
C SER A 366 -10.14 7.01 4.38
N VAL A 367 -10.70 7.26 3.20
CA VAL A 367 -10.15 8.21 2.24
C VAL A 367 -11.02 9.46 2.28
N TYR A 368 -10.48 10.52 2.88
CA TYR A 368 -11.16 11.82 3.08
C TYR A 368 -12.57 11.73 3.71
N ASP A 369 -12.84 10.67 4.47
CA ASP A 369 -14.15 10.37 5.05
C ASP A 369 -15.29 10.19 4.03
N ILE A 370 -14.93 10.02 2.75
CA ILE A 370 -15.85 9.73 1.65
C ILE A 370 -16.15 8.23 1.59
N TRP A 371 -15.10 7.41 1.66
CA TRP A 371 -15.24 5.95 1.61
C TRP A 371 -14.29 5.23 2.57
N ARG A 372 -14.75 4.07 3.05
CA ARG A 372 -13.96 3.16 3.86
C ARG A 372 -13.43 2.05 2.97
N MET A 373 -12.12 1.86 2.94
CA MET A 373 -11.51 0.78 2.16
C MET A 373 -11.75 -0.55 2.90
N ASP A 374 -12.65 -1.37 2.37
CA ASP A 374 -12.95 -2.73 2.82
C ASP A 374 -13.34 -3.61 1.62
N ALA A 375 -13.64 -4.89 1.87
CA ALA A 375 -14.07 -5.81 0.83
C ALA A 375 -15.41 -5.42 0.17
N ALA A 376 -16.30 -4.74 0.90
CA ALA A 376 -17.58 -4.30 0.35
C ALA A 376 -17.40 -3.15 -0.63
N THR A 377 -16.52 -2.20 -0.32
CA THR A 377 -16.14 -1.10 -1.22
C THR A 377 -15.52 -1.62 -2.51
N MET A 378 -14.66 -2.65 -2.43
CA MET A 378 -14.13 -3.33 -3.62
C MET A 378 -15.27 -3.85 -4.52
N ILE A 379 -16.20 -4.61 -3.96
CA ILE A 379 -17.33 -5.19 -4.70
C ILE A 379 -18.18 -4.08 -5.32
N LYS A 380 -18.45 -3.00 -4.59
CA LYS A 380 -19.20 -1.84 -5.10
C LYS A 380 -18.49 -1.17 -6.28
N MET A 381 -17.17 -0.96 -6.20
CA MET A 381 -16.41 -0.35 -7.30
C MET A 381 -16.40 -1.25 -8.54
N ILE A 382 -16.15 -2.55 -8.37
CA ILE A 382 -16.16 -3.52 -9.49
C ILE A 382 -17.55 -3.59 -10.11
N ASN A 383 -18.61 -3.69 -9.31
CA ASN A 383 -19.98 -3.74 -9.81
C ASN A 383 -20.33 -2.47 -10.59
N LEU A 384 -19.96 -1.29 -10.08
CA LEU A 384 -20.21 -0.02 -10.75
C LEU A 384 -19.50 0.04 -12.12
N VAL A 385 -18.23 -0.34 -12.17
CA VAL A 385 -17.45 -0.38 -13.43
C VAL A 385 -18.08 -1.36 -14.41
N THR A 386 -18.42 -2.57 -13.97
CA THR A 386 -19.05 -3.60 -14.81
C THR A 386 -20.42 -3.14 -15.33
N THR A 387 -21.25 -2.53 -14.48
CA THR A 387 -22.55 -2.00 -14.91
C THR A 387 -22.37 -0.94 -15.98
N LEU A 388 -21.43 -0.01 -15.81
CA LEU A 388 -21.16 1.03 -16.81
C LEU A 388 -20.59 0.45 -18.11
N MET A 389 -19.71 -0.55 -18.04
CA MET A 389 -19.23 -1.27 -19.24
C MET A 389 -20.40 -1.93 -19.99
N VAL A 390 -21.31 -2.61 -19.29
CA VAL A 390 -22.50 -3.22 -19.89
C VAL A 390 -23.41 -2.16 -20.51
N THR A 391 -23.61 -1.02 -19.84
CA THR A 391 -24.39 0.09 -20.37
C THR A 391 -23.76 0.68 -21.64
N ILE A 392 -22.44 0.89 -21.67
CA ILE A 392 -21.72 1.33 -22.88
C ILE A 392 -21.89 0.32 -24.01
N LEU A 393 -21.78 -0.97 -23.70
CA LEU A 393 -21.96 -2.05 -24.67
C LEU A 393 -23.38 -2.04 -25.26
N GLN A 394 -24.39 -1.84 -24.42
CA GLN A 394 -25.79 -1.73 -24.84
C GLN A 394 -25.99 -0.55 -25.80
N PHE A 395 -25.52 0.66 -25.46
CA PHE A 395 -25.67 1.82 -26.34
C PHE A 395 -24.87 1.73 -27.65
N THR A 396 -23.86 0.87 -27.70
CA THR A 396 -23.00 0.71 -28.87
C THR A 396 -23.50 -0.39 -29.82
N LEU A 397 -24.20 -1.41 -29.31
CA LEU A 397 -24.66 -2.58 -30.07
C LEU A 397 -26.18 -2.63 -30.30
N LEU A 398 -26.98 -1.93 -29.49
CA LEU A 398 -28.43 -1.78 -29.61
C LEU A 398 -28.73 -0.35 -30.06
#